data_AF-A0A3N5FN35-F1
#
_entry.id   AF-A0A3N5FN35-F1
#
_cell.length_a   1.000
_cell.length_b   1.000
_cell.length_c   1.000
_cell.angle_alpha   90.00
_cell.angle_beta   90.00
_cell.angle_gamma   90.00
#
_symmetry.space_group_name_H-M   'P 1'
#
loop_
_entity.id
_entity.type
_entity.pdbx_description
1 polymer ?
#
loop_
_entity_poly.entity_id
_entity_poly.type
_entity_poly.pdbx_seq_one_letter_code
_entity_poly.pdbx_strand_id
1 'polypeptide(L)'
;MTERPKIVKKYVFLDYQHLYRNKGGWIHILEATISVLIVAGVMMSVYSDQSAREILSVSDYSYSVQNEILEGIAISRDLRLDALSVDVDLPGDPAYDSLDDYVAGKIPEGFGYLLRVCNLGDVNDYCKMDPIIFYATLDKDVFVEEVVVSAEIGEGGDATYSPKKVRLFFWEGGFPEGYCRDDCIAGGSPLFCSSDFLKVLRSECGNFDSDPCLEYGASPVVEEVCGVSESCAGGVCVPNVLSKRVCRERSYVVCDVCAETDYYPALCSGYDGGFESGDCNGGDDDEYSCWNFAGSWESACALPADLPDCPDTLSSCDNFILYDTAVSTIVPCACVPTIWLPSVDDFCSGTLFVQTSNCGTTRDAVGTKNCGGCVETEWLPSTDSVCLGSSFVQESNCGTTQNAMGTKICPTGYICDSATNSCEPAVAVLSASYSNLCKNCGSPPPGFTGGNWWYYDVTLSETGGDVGVTVNSRQKCDSGSITPLFCSTQTDIVAKFGSNYIPAGGSLVANNEWLWTDEASWTKSETYFGVDGNSNAVSDSYSFTVN
;
A
#
# COMPACT_ATOMS: atom_id res chain seq x y z
N MET A 1 91.08 -11.93 -43.93
CA MET A 1 90.52 -11.36 -45.17
C MET A 1 89.16 -12.00 -45.38
N THR A 2 88.11 -11.23 -45.10
CA THR A 2 86.74 -11.72 -44.89
C THR A 2 85.92 -11.42 -46.14
N GLU A 3 85.57 -12.47 -46.89
CA GLU A 3 84.71 -12.39 -48.07
C GLU A 3 83.25 -12.17 -47.66
N ARG A 4 82.64 -11.11 -48.21
CA ARG A 4 81.21 -10.80 -48.02
C ARG A 4 80.38 -11.46 -49.13
N PRO A 5 79.28 -12.16 -48.81
CA PRO A 5 78.35 -12.66 -49.81
C PRO A 5 77.52 -11.52 -50.43
N LYS A 6 77.45 -11.48 -51.76
CA LYS A 6 76.57 -10.59 -52.53
C LYS A 6 75.13 -11.10 -52.46
N ILE A 7 74.26 -10.35 -51.81
CA ILE A 7 72.80 -10.56 -51.81
C ILE A 7 72.22 -9.95 -53.08
N VAL A 8 71.72 -10.78 -53.99
CA VAL A 8 70.92 -10.35 -55.15
C VAL A 8 69.48 -10.16 -54.68
N LYS A 9 69.04 -8.90 -54.50
CA LYS A 9 67.64 -8.56 -54.28
C LYS A 9 66.87 -8.71 -55.58
N LYS A 10 66.06 -9.77 -55.67
CA LYS A 10 65.05 -9.98 -56.72
C LYS A 10 63.84 -9.11 -56.38
N TYR A 11 63.70 -7.96 -57.01
CA TYR A 11 62.47 -7.15 -56.90
C TYR A 11 61.39 -7.83 -57.72
N VAL A 12 60.44 -8.46 -57.03
CA VAL A 12 59.16 -8.89 -57.63
C VAL A 12 58.28 -7.65 -57.70
N PHE A 13 58.24 -7.02 -58.87
CA PHE A 13 57.22 -6.03 -59.20
C PHE A 13 55.90 -6.80 -59.37
N LEU A 14 55.13 -6.91 -58.28
CA LEU A 14 53.76 -7.39 -58.35
C LEU A 14 52.90 -6.30 -58.98
N ASP A 15 52.42 -6.62 -60.17
CA ASP A 15 51.53 -5.85 -61.01
C ASP A 15 50.17 -5.64 -60.29
N TYR A 16 50.05 -4.54 -59.54
CA TYR A 16 48.86 -4.21 -58.75
C TYR A 16 47.80 -3.43 -59.56
N GLN A 17 47.77 -3.56 -60.90
CA GLN A 17 46.83 -2.82 -61.75
C GLN A 17 45.55 -3.58 -62.14
N HIS A 18 45.38 -4.85 -61.75
CA HIS A 18 44.22 -5.64 -62.17
C HIS A 18 43.10 -5.85 -61.13
N LEU A 19 43.23 -5.29 -59.91
CA LEU A 19 42.19 -5.39 -58.85
C LEU A 19 41.34 -4.11 -58.68
N TYR A 20 41.33 -3.21 -59.67
CA TYR A 20 40.58 -1.94 -59.63
C TYR A 20 39.43 -1.90 -60.65
N ARG A 21 38.66 -2.98 -60.81
CA ARG A 21 37.54 -3.00 -61.77
C ARG A 21 36.21 -3.57 -61.27
N ASN A 22 36.13 -3.98 -60.00
CA ASN A 22 34.89 -4.40 -59.34
C ASN A 22 34.69 -3.67 -58.00
N LYS A 23 34.90 -2.36 -57.98
CA LYS A 23 34.75 -1.52 -56.78
C LYS A 23 33.32 -1.05 -56.49
N GLY A 24 32.39 -1.24 -57.43
CA GLY A 24 30.98 -0.85 -57.23
C GLY A 24 30.31 -1.63 -56.09
N GLY A 25 30.53 -2.96 -56.03
CA GLY A 25 29.91 -3.79 -54.99
C GLY A 25 30.40 -3.47 -53.58
N TRP A 26 31.69 -3.18 -53.42
CA TRP A 26 32.26 -2.84 -52.11
C TRP A 26 31.78 -1.49 -51.58
N ILE A 27 31.47 -0.54 -52.46
CA ILE A 27 30.92 0.76 -52.06
C ILE A 27 29.50 0.59 -51.49
N HIS A 28 28.66 -0.23 -52.11
CA HIS A 28 27.31 -0.49 -51.60
C HIS A 28 27.29 -1.24 -50.26
N ILE A 29 28.23 -2.17 -50.05
CA ILE A 29 28.37 -2.86 -48.75
C ILE A 29 28.81 -1.87 -47.66
N LEU A 30 29.76 -1.00 -47.98
CA LEU A 30 30.26 0.00 -47.04
C LEU A 30 29.18 1.05 -46.69
N GLU A 31 28.39 1.49 -47.68
CA GLU A 31 27.26 2.40 -47.49
C GLU A 31 26.19 1.79 -46.58
N ALA A 32 25.76 0.55 -46.84
CA ALA A 32 24.78 -0.14 -46.01
C ALA A 32 25.26 -0.31 -44.56
N THR A 33 26.55 -0.61 -44.36
CA THR A 33 27.13 -0.77 -43.02
C THR A 33 27.14 0.56 -42.27
N ILE A 34 27.48 1.67 -42.94
CA ILE A 34 27.43 3.00 -42.34
C ILE A 34 26.00 3.39 -41.96
N SER A 35 25.01 3.10 -42.81
CA SER A 35 23.60 3.36 -42.48
C SER A 35 23.15 2.59 -41.24
N VAL A 36 23.51 1.31 -41.11
CA VAL A 36 23.18 0.51 -39.91
C VAL A 36 23.85 1.07 -38.66
N LEU A 37 25.11 1.50 -38.75
CA LEU A 37 25.83 2.11 -37.62
C LEU A 37 25.23 3.47 -37.22
N ILE A 38 24.77 4.28 -38.17
CA ILE A 38 24.10 5.55 -37.88
C ILE A 38 22.75 5.29 -37.19
N VAL A 39 21.95 4.35 -37.69
CA VAL A 39 20.66 4.01 -37.06
C VAL A 39 20.86 3.44 -35.65
N ALA A 40 21.85 2.57 -35.46
CA ALA A 40 22.20 2.05 -34.13
C ALA A 40 22.68 3.16 -33.19
N GLY A 41 23.48 4.12 -33.68
CA GLY A 41 23.93 5.27 -32.91
C GLY A 41 22.80 6.22 -32.50
N VAL A 42 21.86 6.48 -33.41
CA VAL A 42 20.67 7.30 -33.10
C VAL A 42 19.76 6.59 -32.11
N MET A 43 19.49 5.29 -32.29
CA MET A 43 18.76 4.48 -31.31
C MET A 43 19.41 4.57 -29.93
N MET A 44 20.73 4.38 -29.85
CA MET A 44 21.44 4.44 -28.58
C MET A 44 21.47 5.84 -27.95
N SER A 45 21.51 6.91 -28.76
CA SER A 45 21.36 8.29 -28.30
C SER A 45 19.96 8.55 -27.74
N VAL A 46 18.91 8.07 -28.40
CA VAL A 46 17.52 8.21 -27.94
C VAL A 46 17.31 7.42 -26.65
N TYR A 47 17.84 6.20 -26.55
CA TYR A 47 17.81 5.43 -25.31
C TYR A 47 18.63 6.09 -24.19
N SER A 48 19.78 6.70 -24.53
CA SER A 48 20.60 7.42 -23.56
C SER A 48 19.90 8.69 -23.04
N ASP A 49 19.23 9.45 -23.92
CA ASP A 49 18.49 10.64 -23.52
C ASP A 49 17.21 10.28 -22.73
N GLN A 50 16.56 9.15 -23.02
CA GLN A 50 15.49 8.61 -22.19
C GLN A 50 16.00 8.17 -20.80
N SER A 51 17.19 7.58 -20.72
CA SER A 51 17.79 7.20 -19.42
C SER A 51 18.29 8.37 -18.58
N ALA A 52 18.52 9.55 -19.20
CA ALA A 52 19.13 10.69 -18.54
C ALA A 52 18.18 11.87 -18.27
N ARG A 53 16.94 11.87 -18.80
CA ARG A 53 16.03 13.03 -18.70
C ARG A 53 14.81 12.91 -17.80
N GLU A 54 14.55 11.78 -17.17
CA GLU A 54 13.65 11.78 -16.03
C GLU A 54 14.37 11.12 -14.86
N ILE A 55 14.77 11.94 -13.89
CA ILE A 55 14.66 11.48 -12.50
C ILE A 55 13.15 11.26 -12.36
N LEU A 56 12.65 10.11 -12.82
CA LEU A 56 11.30 9.66 -12.53
C LEU A 56 11.21 9.82 -11.02
N SER A 57 10.24 10.61 -10.58
CA SER A 57 10.00 10.74 -9.16
C SER A 57 9.84 9.31 -8.61
N VAL A 58 10.32 9.05 -7.40
CA VAL A 58 10.23 7.70 -6.81
C VAL A 58 8.79 7.18 -6.88
N SER A 59 7.80 8.08 -6.81
CA SER A 59 6.40 7.79 -7.12
C SER A 59 6.15 7.25 -8.52
N ASP A 60 6.58 7.94 -9.59
CA ASP A 60 6.31 7.50 -10.97
C ASP A 60 6.93 6.12 -11.25
N TYR A 61 8.16 5.91 -10.74
CA TYR A 61 8.82 4.62 -10.82
C TYR A 61 8.03 3.55 -10.07
N SER A 62 7.64 3.80 -8.82
CA SER A 62 6.88 2.87 -7.98
C SER A 62 5.56 2.46 -8.65
N TYR A 63 4.77 3.41 -9.15
CA TYR A 63 3.52 3.14 -9.85
C TYR A 63 3.75 2.34 -11.15
N SER A 64 4.80 2.65 -11.91
CA SER A 64 5.10 1.92 -13.14
C SER A 64 5.42 0.44 -12.88
N VAL A 65 6.21 0.15 -11.83
CA VAL A 65 6.59 -1.21 -11.44
C VAL A 65 5.41 -1.96 -10.85
N GLN A 66 4.64 -1.32 -9.96
CA GLN A 66 3.43 -1.93 -9.39
C GLN A 66 2.42 -2.30 -10.49
N ASN A 67 2.17 -1.41 -11.45
CA ASN A 67 1.28 -1.69 -12.57
C ASN A 67 1.78 -2.85 -13.44
N GLU A 68 3.07 -2.88 -13.81
CA GLU A 68 3.63 -4.00 -14.59
C GLU A 68 3.43 -5.35 -13.85
N ILE A 69 3.69 -5.38 -12.54
CA ILE A 69 3.56 -6.59 -11.72
C ILE A 69 2.10 -7.04 -11.64
N LEU A 70 1.19 -6.13 -11.26
CA LEU A 70 -0.22 -6.44 -11.08
C LEU A 70 -0.91 -6.77 -12.43
N GLU A 71 -0.53 -6.11 -13.52
CA GLU A 71 -0.96 -6.46 -14.87
C GLU A 71 -0.46 -7.86 -15.27
N GLY A 72 0.80 -8.18 -14.94
CA GLY A 72 1.35 -9.53 -15.13
C GLY A 72 0.55 -10.60 -14.41
N ILE A 73 0.19 -10.37 -13.14
CA ILE A 73 -0.68 -11.25 -12.35
C ILE A 73 -2.08 -11.33 -12.98
N ALA A 74 -2.63 -10.23 -13.50
CA ALA A 74 -3.98 -10.20 -14.08
C ALA A 74 -4.07 -10.82 -15.49
N ILE A 75 -2.98 -10.84 -16.25
CA ILE A 75 -2.93 -11.38 -17.62
C ILE A 75 -2.49 -12.85 -17.62
N SER A 76 -1.49 -13.21 -16.81
CA SER A 76 -0.93 -14.56 -16.79
C SER A 76 -1.92 -15.57 -16.22
N ARG A 77 -2.22 -16.62 -16.99
CA ARG A 77 -3.18 -17.66 -16.59
C ARG A 77 -2.80 -18.31 -15.25
N ASP A 78 -1.53 -18.68 -15.11
CA ASP A 78 -1.05 -19.43 -13.96
C ASP A 78 -1.06 -18.55 -12.70
N LEU A 79 -0.59 -17.29 -12.79
CA LEU A 79 -0.60 -16.35 -11.65
C LEU A 79 -2.03 -15.97 -11.22
N ARG A 80 -2.98 -15.90 -12.15
CA ARG A 80 -4.39 -15.70 -11.78
C ARG A 80 -4.95 -16.88 -11.00
N LEU A 81 -4.62 -18.09 -11.44
CA LEU A 81 -5.03 -19.31 -10.76
C LEU A 81 -4.45 -19.36 -9.35
N ASP A 82 -3.17 -19.01 -9.21
CA ASP A 82 -2.52 -18.89 -7.90
C ASP A 82 -3.24 -17.85 -7.04
N ALA A 83 -3.51 -16.65 -7.57
CA ALA A 83 -4.24 -15.59 -6.84
C ALA A 83 -5.64 -16.01 -6.39
N LEU A 84 -6.36 -16.78 -7.22
CA LEU A 84 -7.68 -17.31 -6.89
C LEU A 84 -7.61 -18.46 -5.86
N SER A 85 -6.48 -19.17 -5.80
CA SER A 85 -6.27 -20.36 -4.97
C SER A 85 -5.63 -20.06 -3.61
N VAL A 86 -5.25 -18.81 -3.32
CA VAL A 86 -4.73 -18.42 -2.00
C VAL A 86 -5.80 -18.61 -0.94
N ASP A 87 -5.53 -19.52 0.01
CA ASP A 87 -6.36 -19.76 1.19
C ASP A 87 -5.91 -18.86 2.35
N VAL A 88 -4.59 -18.72 2.54
CA VAL A 88 -3.97 -17.86 3.55
C VAL A 88 -2.88 -17.02 2.89
N ASP A 89 -2.93 -15.70 3.05
CA ASP A 89 -1.96 -14.75 2.47
C ASP A 89 -0.68 -14.63 3.31
N LEU A 90 -0.13 -15.79 3.68
CA LEU A 90 1.09 -15.94 4.48
C LEU A 90 2.03 -16.96 3.82
N PRO A 91 3.35 -16.85 4.07
CA PRO A 91 4.32 -17.84 3.60
C PRO A 91 3.95 -19.26 4.02
N GLY A 92 4.05 -20.20 3.08
CA GLY A 92 3.70 -21.62 3.26
C GLY A 92 2.38 -22.03 2.59
N ASP A 93 1.58 -21.07 2.12
CA ASP A 93 0.56 -21.33 1.10
C ASP A 93 1.25 -21.40 -0.27
N PRO A 94 1.22 -22.54 -0.99
CA PRO A 94 1.96 -22.70 -2.24
C PRO A 94 1.56 -21.69 -3.34
N ALA A 95 0.31 -21.25 -3.34
CA ALA A 95 -0.20 -20.30 -4.32
C ALA A 95 0.25 -18.87 -3.96
N TYR A 96 0.27 -18.53 -2.67
CA TYR A 96 0.84 -17.28 -2.20
C TYR A 96 2.36 -17.22 -2.45
N ASP A 97 3.09 -18.29 -2.15
CA ASP A 97 4.54 -18.37 -2.34
C ASP A 97 4.93 -18.17 -3.82
N SER A 98 4.18 -18.79 -4.74
CA SER A 98 4.36 -18.61 -6.20
C SER A 98 4.19 -17.15 -6.64
N LEU A 99 3.19 -16.46 -6.09
CA LEU A 99 2.95 -15.04 -6.38
C LEU A 99 4.03 -14.15 -5.76
N ASP A 100 4.40 -14.39 -4.51
CA ASP A 100 5.42 -13.62 -3.80
C ASP A 100 6.77 -13.75 -4.52
N ASP A 101 7.15 -14.95 -4.96
CA ASP A 101 8.36 -15.19 -5.76
C ASP A 101 8.34 -14.41 -7.09
N TYR A 102 7.18 -14.37 -7.77
CA TYR A 102 7.03 -13.58 -8.99
C TYR A 102 7.22 -12.08 -8.72
N VAL A 103 6.63 -11.56 -7.65
CA VAL A 103 6.76 -10.16 -7.24
C VAL A 103 8.22 -9.86 -6.83
N ALA A 104 8.84 -10.73 -6.04
CA ALA A 104 10.23 -10.63 -5.62
C ALA A 104 11.19 -10.53 -6.80
N GLY A 105 10.98 -11.34 -7.85
CA GLY A 105 11.81 -11.35 -9.04
C GLY A 105 11.71 -10.09 -9.91
N LYS A 106 10.70 -9.24 -9.68
CA LYS A 106 10.46 -7.99 -10.41
C LYS A 106 10.90 -6.75 -9.64
N ILE A 107 10.96 -6.83 -8.31
CA ILE A 107 11.30 -5.69 -7.46
C ILE A 107 12.82 -5.63 -7.24
N PRO A 108 13.49 -4.49 -7.54
CA PRO A 108 14.94 -4.38 -7.32
C PRO A 108 15.33 -4.47 -5.84
N GLU A 109 16.53 -5.00 -5.61
CA GLU A 109 17.19 -4.94 -4.31
C GLU A 109 17.32 -3.47 -3.86
N GLY A 110 16.76 -3.13 -2.69
CA GLY A 110 16.72 -1.77 -2.16
C GLY A 110 15.31 -1.22 -1.95
N PHE A 111 14.29 -1.87 -2.52
CA PHE A 111 12.89 -1.59 -2.23
C PHE A 111 12.31 -2.67 -1.30
N GLY A 112 11.41 -2.26 -0.43
CA GLY A 112 10.58 -3.19 0.36
C GLY A 112 9.21 -3.31 -0.27
N TYR A 113 8.58 -4.47 -0.10
CA TYR A 113 7.24 -4.71 -0.56
C TYR A 113 6.47 -5.64 0.36
N LEU A 114 5.14 -5.59 0.25
CA LEU A 114 4.23 -6.54 0.87
C LEU A 114 3.11 -6.86 -0.13
N LEU A 115 2.98 -8.13 -0.49
CA LEU A 115 1.87 -8.63 -1.29
C LEU A 115 0.75 -9.11 -0.35
N ARG A 116 -0.49 -8.67 -0.59
CA ARG A 116 -1.68 -9.15 0.13
C ARG A 116 -2.72 -9.67 -0.87
N VAL A 117 -3.34 -10.80 -0.55
CA VAL A 117 -4.40 -11.41 -1.36
C VAL A 117 -5.60 -11.70 -0.46
N CYS A 118 -6.68 -10.94 -0.60
CA CYS A 118 -7.87 -11.11 0.24
C CYS A 118 -9.14 -11.37 -0.59
N ASN A 119 -10.17 -11.88 0.09
CA ASN A 119 -11.49 -12.07 -0.52
C ASN A 119 -12.16 -10.71 -0.81
N LEU A 120 -12.77 -10.57 -1.99
CA LEU A 120 -13.50 -9.36 -2.31
C LEU A 120 -14.74 -9.22 -1.41
N GLY A 121 -14.75 -8.21 -0.54
CA GLY A 121 -15.88 -7.93 0.36
C GLY A 121 -15.75 -8.50 1.77
N ASP A 122 -14.57 -9.01 2.16
CA ASP A 122 -14.29 -9.28 3.57
C ASP A 122 -14.33 -7.95 4.36
N VAL A 123 -15.32 -7.82 5.25
CA VAL A 123 -15.52 -6.63 6.09
C VAL A 123 -14.53 -6.54 7.24
N ASN A 124 -13.86 -7.64 7.56
CA ASN A 124 -12.85 -7.69 8.62
C ASN A 124 -11.47 -7.41 8.04
N ASP A 125 -11.19 -7.95 6.85
CA ASP A 125 -9.91 -7.79 6.16
C ASP A 125 -10.07 -7.10 4.79
N TYR A 126 -10.03 -5.76 4.81
CA TYR A 126 -10.04 -4.93 3.60
C TYR A 126 -8.71 -4.95 2.84
N CYS A 127 -8.01 -6.09 2.77
CA CYS A 127 -6.62 -6.22 2.29
C CYS A 127 -5.71 -5.16 2.95
N LYS A 128 -5.88 -4.89 4.25
CA LYS A 128 -5.10 -3.83 4.90
C LYS A 128 -3.65 -4.29 5.06
N MET A 129 -2.73 -3.34 5.07
CA MET A 129 -1.36 -3.64 5.47
C MET A 129 -1.38 -4.20 6.90
N ASP A 130 -0.56 -5.22 7.16
CA ASP A 130 -0.42 -5.77 8.50
C ASP A 130 0.04 -4.66 9.47
N PRO A 131 -0.56 -4.53 10.68
CA PRO A 131 -0.21 -3.46 11.61
C PRO A 131 1.28 -3.40 11.95
N ILE A 132 1.98 -4.53 12.02
CA ILE A 132 3.41 -4.59 12.34
C ILE A 132 4.22 -3.96 11.21
N ILE A 133 3.90 -4.31 9.96
CA ILE A 133 4.55 -3.73 8.77
C ILE A 133 4.22 -2.24 8.69
N PHE A 134 2.96 -1.87 8.94
CA PHE A 134 2.53 -0.47 8.95
C PHE A 134 3.34 0.37 9.95
N TYR A 135 3.55 -0.12 11.17
CA TYR A 135 4.40 0.57 12.15
C TYR A 135 5.87 0.63 11.72
N ALA A 136 6.37 -0.40 11.05
CA ALA A 136 7.74 -0.45 10.54
C ALA A 136 7.97 0.44 9.31
N THR A 137 6.91 0.89 8.63
CA THR A 137 6.95 1.77 7.46
C THR A 137 6.41 3.17 7.72
N LEU A 138 6.17 3.56 8.98
CA LEU A 138 5.60 4.86 9.34
C LEU A 138 6.44 6.06 8.88
N ASP A 139 7.75 5.88 8.76
CA ASP A 139 8.71 6.88 8.32
C ASP A 139 9.03 6.81 6.83
N LYS A 140 8.31 5.98 6.07
CA LYS A 140 8.53 5.74 4.65
C LYS A 140 7.32 6.16 3.82
N ASP A 141 7.59 6.59 2.59
CA ASP A 141 6.54 6.77 1.59
C ASP A 141 6.14 5.40 1.05
N VAL A 142 4.93 4.96 1.42
CA VAL A 142 4.35 3.69 0.99
C VAL A 142 3.38 3.92 -0.17
N PHE A 143 3.72 3.38 -1.34
CA PHE A 143 2.89 3.37 -2.54
C PHE A 143 2.02 2.11 -2.56
N VAL A 144 0.76 2.23 -2.99
CA VAL A 144 -0.20 1.14 -2.93
C VAL A 144 -0.99 1.09 -4.22
N GLU A 145 -1.00 -0.08 -4.84
CA GLU A 145 -1.85 -0.39 -5.99
C GLU A 145 -2.57 -1.72 -5.80
N GLU A 146 -3.70 -1.87 -6.49
CA GLU A 146 -4.52 -3.07 -6.38
C GLU A 146 -5.13 -3.50 -7.71
N VAL A 147 -5.35 -4.81 -7.86
CA VAL A 147 -6.10 -5.39 -8.97
C VAL A 147 -7.09 -6.42 -8.45
N VAL A 148 -8.27 -6.49 -9.08
CA VAL A 148 -9.29 -7.50 -8.76
C VAL A 148 -9.22 -8.62 -9.80
N VAL A 149 -8.94 -9.83 -9.35
CA VAL A 149 -8.90 -11.04 -10.18
C VAL A 149 -10.24 -11.76 -10.02
N SER A 150 -11.11 -11.64 -11.02
CA SER A 150 -12.54 -11.96 -10.85
C SER A 150 -13.00 -13.35 -11.27
N ALA A 151 -12.24 -14.07 -12.10
CA ALA A 151 -12.43 -15.50 -12.42
C ALA A 151 -11.39 -15.95 -13.45
N GLU A 152 -11.12 -17.25 -13.57
CA GLU A 152 -10.68 -17.82 -14.83
C GLU A 152 -11.92 -18.30 -15.61
N ILE A 153 -12.03 -17.96 -16.91
CA ILE A 153 -13.06 -18.56 -17.77
C ILE A 153 -12.56 -19.97 -18.13
N GLY A 154 -12.63 -20.90 -17.18
CA GLY A 154 -12.34 -22.31 -17.41
C GLY A 154 -13.48 -22.97 -18.19
N GLU A 155 -13.15 -23.73 -19.24
CA GLU A 155 -14.11 -24.63 -19.88
C GLU A 155 -14.25 -25.91 -19.02
N GLY A 156 -15.19 -25.95 -18.08
CA GLY A 156 -15.48 -27.18 -17.33
C GLY A 156 -16.02 -27.00 -15.91
N GLY A 157 -16.09 -28.11 -15.17
CA GLY A 157 -16.54 -28.17 -13.77
C GLY A 157 -15.57 -27.59 -12.74
N ASP A 158 -14.39 -27.14 -13.18
CA ASP A 158 -13.33 -26.57 -12.33
C ASP A 158 -13.35 -25.03 -12.30
N ALA A 159 -14.41 -24.40 -12.84
CA ALA A 159 -14.57 -22.96 -12.80
C ALA A 159 -14.93 -22.49 -11.38
N THR A 160 -13.91 -22.16 -10.57
CA THR A 160 -14.11 -21.55 -9.26
C THR A 160 -14.26 -20.03 -9.40
N TYR A 161 -15.49 -19.54 -9.27
CA TYR A 161 -15.81 -18.11 -9.21
C TYR A 161 -15.66 -17.61 -7.77
N SER A 162 -14.44 -17.27 -7.38
CA SER A 162 -14.12 -16.69 -6.06
C SER A 162 -13.23 -15.45 -6.27
N PRO A 163 -13.81 -14.27 -6.57
CA PRO A 163 -13.02 -13.10 -6.90
C PRO A 163 -12.14 -12.67 -5.71
N LYS A 164 -10.85 -12.49 -5.98
CA LYS A 164 -9.86 -12.05 -4.99
C LYS A 164 -9.33 -10.66 -5.35
N LYS A 165 -8.98 -9.88 -4.34
CA LYS A 165 -8.27 -8.61 -4.49
C LYS A 165 -6.80 -8.86 -4.19
N VAL A 166 -5.93 -8.53 -5.14
CA VAL A 166 -4.48 -8.57 -4.97
C VAL A 166 -4.02 -7.13 -4.79
N ARG A 167 -3.37 -6.83 -3.66
CA ARG A 167 -2.87 -5.49 -3.33
C ARG A 167 -1.36 -5.57 -3.07
N LEU A 168 -0.62 -4.67 -3.69
CA LEU A 168 0.84 -4.58 -3.56
C LEU A 168 1.20 -3.28 -2.87
N PHE A 169 1.84 -3.38 -1.71
CA PHE A 169 2.44 -2.25 -1.01
C PHE A 169 3.93 -2.20 -1.37
N PHE A 170 4.45 -1.01 -1.63
CA PHE A 170 5.81 -0.79 -2.12
C PHE A 170 6.42 0.45 -1.45
N TRP A 171 7.68 0.39 -1.02
CA TRP A 171 8.36 1.52 -0.38
C TRP A 171 9.88 1.48 -0.57
N GLU A 172 10.54 2.62 -0.38
CA GLU A 172 11.99 2.76 -0.54
C GLU A 172 12.78 2.29 0.71
N GLY A 173 14.00 1.78 0.50
CA GLY A 173 14.96 1.48 1.55
C GLY A 173 14.75 0.13 2.25
N GLY A 174 14.19 -0.86 1.55
CA GLY A 174 14.03 -2.23 2.02
C GLY A 174 13.28 -2.38 3.35
N PHE A 175 13.41 -3.55 3.98
CA PHE A 175 13.16 -3.67 5.41
C PHE A 175 14.41 -3.21 6.18
N PRO A 176 14.27 -2.65 7.41
CA PRO A 176 15.41 -2.32 8.24
C PRO A 176 16.34 -3.55 8.39
N GLU A 177 17.66 -3.35 8.26
CA GLU A 177 18.66 -4.39 8.54
C GLU A 177 18.44 -4.92 9.98
N GLY A 178 17.85 -6.12 10.10
CA GLY A 178 17.41 -6.70 11.37
C GLY A 178 15.98 -7.23 11.37
N TYR A 179 15.15 -6.87 10.39
CA TYR A 179 13.87 -7.54 10.15
C TYR A 179 14.10 -8.82 9.34
N CYS A 180 14.21 -9.96 10.04
CA CYS A 180 14.42 -11.25 9.39
C CYS A 180 13.09 -11.81 8.91
N ARG A 181 12.82 -11.71 7.59
CA ARG A 181 11.65 -12.33 6.95
C ARG A 181 11.70 -13.87 7.04
N ASP A 182 12.90 -14.45 6.94
CA ASP A 182 13.07 -15.90 6.76
C ASP A 182 13.38 -16.65 8.06
N ASP A 183 14.00 -16.00 9.06
CA ASP A 183 14.40 -16.67 10.31
C ASP A 183 13.23 -16.94 11.27
N CYS A 184 12.06 -16.36 11.04
CA CYS A 184 10.82 -16.76 11.72
C CYS A 184 10.25 -18.09 11.17
N ILE A 185 10.65 -18.50 9.97
CA ILE A 185 10.02 -19.60 9.22
C ILE A 185 10.74 -20.94 9.45
N ALA A 186 12.06 -20.93 9.65
CA ALA A 186 12.84 -22.16 9.81
C ALA A 186 12.62 -22.89 11.16
N GLY A 187 11.99 -22.24 12.15
CA GLY A 187 11.83 -22.77 13.51
C GLY A 187 10.58 -23.64 13.75
N GLY A 188 9.62 -23.69 12.84
CA GLY A 188 8.41 -24.54 12.97
C GLY A 188 7.56 -24.29 14.24
N SER A 189 7.74 -23.16 14.93
CA SER A 189 6.97 -22.79 16.11
C SER A 189 6.78 -21.28 16.18
N PRO A 190 5.53 -20.77 16.11
CA PRO A 190 5.22 -19.33 16.16
C PRO A 190 5.43 -18.69 17.55
N LEU A 191 6.16 -19.35 18.46
CA LEU A 191 6.29 -18.99 19.87
C LEU A 191 7.44 -18.04 20.22
N PHE A 192 8.26 -17.63 19.25
CA PHE A 192 9.44 -16.78 19.53
C PHE A 192 9.36 -15.33 19.02
N CYS A 193 8.21 -14.88 18.52
CA CYS A 193 7.94 -13.46 18.43
C CYS A 193 7.30 -12.99 19.74
N SER A 194 8.09 -12.27 20.56
CA SER A 194 7.70 -11.67 21.84
C SER A 194 6.24 -11.19 21.87
N SER A 195 5.46 -11.70 22.82
CA SER A 195 4.09 -11.24 23.13
C SER A 195 4.03 -9.81 23.69
N ASP A 196 5.17 -9.14 23.88
CA ASP A 196 5.26 -7.73 24.25
C ASP A 196 5.52 -6.87 22.99
N PHE A 197 4.42 -6.52 22.32
CA PHE A 197 4.33 -5.87 21.00
C PHE A 197 4.65 -4.35 20.98
N LEU A 198 5.39 -3.82 21.96
CA LEU A 198 5.71 -2.39 22.06
C LEU A 198 7.20 -2.05 22.18
N LYS A 199 8.10 -3.04 22.03
CA LYS A 199 9.55 -2.78 22.01
C LYS A 199 10.21 -3.44 20.82
N VAL A 200 10.20 -2.75 19.68
CA VAL A 200 11.21 -2.98 18.65
C VAL A 200 12.53 -2.41 19.20
N LEU A 201 13.26 -3.23 19.96
CA LEU A 201 14.64 -2.92 20.31
C LEU A 201 15.54 -3.40 19.16
N ARG A 202 16.17 -2.41 18.53
CA ARG A 202 17.31 -2.52 17.61
C ARG A 202 18.27 -3.65 18.03
N SER A 203 18.38 -4.67 17.20
CA SER A 203 19.46 -5.66 17.28
C SER A 203 20.41 -5.41 16.12
N GLU A 204 21.63 -4.97 16.43
CA GLU A 204 22.74 -4.99 15.47
C GLU A 204 23.20 -6.44 15.30
N CYS A 205 22.92 -7.04 14.13
CA CYS A 205 23.47 -8.34 13.77
C CYS A 205 24.95 -8.19 13.43
N GLY A 206 25.81 -8.38 14.45
CA GLY A 206 27.24 -8.55 14.27
C GLY A 206 27.56 -9.93 13.69
N ASN A 207 28.52 -9.97 12.76
CA ASN A 207 29.05 -11.17 12.11
C ASN A 207 29.24 -12.36 13.06
N PHE A 208 28.69 -13.49 12.62
CA PHE A 208 28.90 -14.82 13.19
C PHE A 208 30.38 -15.23 13.13
N ASP A 209 30.98 -15.45 14.29
CA ASP A 209 31.61 -16.74 14.60
C ASP A 209 31.87 -16.85 16.11
N SER A 210 31.40 -17.96 16.70
CA SER A 210 31.45 -18.42 18.10
C SER A 210 30.37 -17.95 19.08
N ASP A 211 29.52 -18.91 19.49
CA ASP A 211 28.57 -18.87 20.62
C ASP A 211 29.17 -18.20 21.87
N PRO A 212 28.44 -17.25 22.49
CA PRO A 212 27.61 -17.61 23.64
C PRO A 212 26.33 -16.77 23.78
N CYS A 213 25.18 -17.31 23.36
CA CYS A 213 23.87 -16.77 23.74
C CYS A 213 23.30 -17.52 24.94
N LEU A 214 23.85 -17.26 26.13
CA LEU A 214 23.23 -17.54 27.43
C LEU A 214 23.84 -16.64 28.51
N GLU A 215 23.66 -15.32 28.40
CA GLU A 215 23.78 -14.38 29.53
C GLU A 215 23.16 -13.02 29.14
N TYR A 216 21.89 -12.79 29.55
CA TYR A 216 21.32 -11.45 29.55
C TYR A 216 21.76 -10.71 30.81
N GLY A 217 22.76 -9.83 30.66
CA GLY A 217 23.07 -8.80 31.62
C GLY A 217 22.04 -7.66 31.56
N ALA A 218 21.35 -7.42 32.67
CA ALA A 218 20.71 -6.14 32.92
C ALA A 218 21.80 -5.05 32.97
N SER A 219 21.56 -3.90 32.34
CA SER A 219 22.34 -2.69 32.60
C SER A 219 22.43 -2.43 34.10
N PRO A 220 23.57 -1.97 34.63
CA PRO A 220 23.75 -1.76 36.06
C PRO A 220 22.87 -0.60 36.51
N VAL A 221 21.70 -0.92 37.06
CA VAL A 221 21.10 -0.06 38.08
C VAL A 221 22.05 -0.15 39.26
N VAL A 222 22.63 0.99 39.64
CA VAL A 222 23.46 1.08 40.85
C VAL A 222 22.56 0.77 42.04
N GLU A 223 22.56 -0.50 42.47
CA GLU A 223 21.92 -0.93 43.71
C GLU A 223 22.73 -0.39 44.89
N GLU A 224 22.21 0.64 45.54
CA GLU A 224 22.69 1.01 46.87
C GLU A 224 22.04 0.07 47.89
N VAL A 225 22.76 -0.98 48.27
CA VAL A 225 22.31 -1.95 49.27
C VAL A 225 22.35 -1.29 50.64
N CYS A 226 21.17 -0.94 51.18
CA CYS A 226 21.05 -0.43 52.55
C CYS A 226 21.62 -1.43 53.56
N GLY A 227 22.31 -0.94 54.59
CA GLY A 227 22.90 -1.79 55.62
C GLY A 227 21.85 -2.58 56.41
N VAL A 228 22.27 -3.63 57.12
CA VAL A 228 21.42 -4.56 57.91
C VAL A 228 20.54 -3.91 59.00
N SER A 229 20.58 -2.59 59.15
CA SER A 229 19.79 -1.80 60.08
C SER A 229 19.02 -0.65 59.41
N GLU A 230 18.85 -0.66 58.09
CA GLU A 230 18.22 0.41 57.31
C GLU A 230 17.12 -0.12 56.38
N SER A 231 16.05 0.65 56.16
CA SER A 231 14.96 0.39 55.22
C SER A 231 14.85 1.50 54.19
N CYS A 232 14.52 1.18 52.94
CA CYS A 232 14.41 2.17 51.86
C CYS A 232 13.06 2.91 51.93
N ALA A 233 13.10 4.24 52.07
CA ALA A 233 11.92 5.11 52.02
C ALA A 233 12.17 6.22 50.99
N GLY A 234 11.43 6.18 49.87
CA GLY A 234 11.56 7.17 48.80
C GLY A 234 12.90 7.17 48.07
N GLY A 235 13.56 6.01 47.96
CA GLY A 235 14.85 5.88 47.28
C GLY A 235 16.08 6.21 48.13
N VAL A 236 15.93 6.36 49.46
CA VAL A 236 17.03 6.62 50.41
C VAL A 236 16.97 5.65 51.60
N CYS A 237 18.12 5.15 52.05
CA CYS A 237 18.23 4.25 53.21
C CYS A 237 18.03 5.01 54.53
N VAL A 238 17.04 4.60 55.34
CA VAL A 238 16.78 5.17 56.68
C VAL A 238 16.84 4.09 57.78
N PRO A 239 17.44 4.36 58.97
CA PRO A 239 17.60 3.35 60.02
C PRO A 239 16.25 2.81 60.53
N ASN A 240 16.07 1.49 60.54
CA ASN A 240 14.82 0.87 61.01
C ASN A 240 15.12 -0.36 61.88
N VAL A 241 14.48 -0.42 63.04
CA VAL A 241 14.84 -1.33 64.13
C VAL A 241 14.04 -2.64 64.11
N LEU A 242 13.08 -2.81 63.18
CA LEU A 242 12.23 -4.01 63.17
C LEU A 242 11.88 -4.49 61.76
N SER A 243 12.39 -5.70 61.45
CA SER A 243 12.03 -6.63 60.38
C SER A 243 12.50 -6.36 58.95
N LYS A 244 13.07 -7.41 58.37
CA LYS A 244 13.57 -7.55 57.00
C LYS A 244 12.38 -7.66 56.04
N ARG A 245 12.18 -6.68 55.15
CA ARG A 245 11.31 -6.81 53.97
C ARG A 245 12.01 -6.23 52.75
N VAL A 246 11.87 -6.93 51.62
CA VAL A 246 12.35 -6.52 50.30
C VAL A 246 11.35 -5.51 49.73
N CYS A 247 11.83 -4.36 49.26
CA CYS A 247 11.03 -3.35 48.59
C CYS A 247 10.89 -3.68 47.10
N ARG A 248 9.66 -3.70 46.59
CA ARG A 248 9.34 -3.61 45.16
C ARG A 248 8.36 -2.46 44.99
N GLU A 249 8.60 -1.56 44.04
CA GLU A 249 7.60 -0.57 43.65
C GLU A 249 6.42 -1.27 42.98
N ARG A 250 5.20 -0.92 43.41
CA ARG A 250 3.96 -1.34 42.77
C ARG A 250 3.76 -0.52 41.49
N SER A 251 4.05 -1.10 40.34
CA SER A 251 3.39 -0.71 39.08
C SER A 251 2.00 -1.36 39.06
N TYR A 252 0.98 -0.53 38.88
CA TYR A 252 -0.41 -0.96 38.73
C TYR A 252 -0.56 -1.78 37.45
N VAL A 253 -0.89 -3.07 37.58
CA VAL A 253 -1.49 -3.86 36.50
C VAL A 253 -2.99 -3.82 36.74
N VAL A 254 -3.71 -3.14 35.85
CA VAL A 254 -5.16 -3.24 35.75
C VAL A 254 -5.44 -4.56 35.00
N CYS A 255 -6.00 -5.54 35.71
CA CYS A 255 -6.59 -6.72 35.08
C CYS A 255 -8.10 -6.51 35.00
N ASP A 256 -8.60 -6.30 33.79
CA ASP A 256 -9.95 -6.59 33.28
C ASP A 256 -9.69 -6.74 31.77
N VAL A 257 -10.04 -7.82 31.05
CA VAL A 257 -11.31 -8.54 30.96
C VAL A 257 -11.01 -9.98 30.52
N CYS A 258 -11.65 -10.97 31.13
CA CYS A 258 -11.73 -12.33 30.59
C CYS A 258 -12.62 -12.32 29.34
N ALA A 259 -12.05 -12.62 28.17
CA ALA A 259 -12.83 -13.08 27.03
C ALA A 259 -12.95 -14.61 27.08
N GLU A 260 -14.17 -15.09 27.24
CA GLU A 260 -14.55 -16.48 27.01
C GLU A 260 -14.17 -16.88 25.59
N THR A 261 -13.34 -17.91 25.43
CA THR A 261 -13.32 -18.73 24.22
C THR A 261 -13.27 -20.20 24.62
N ASP A 262 -14.41 -20.86 24.47
CA ASP A 262 -14.55 -22.31 24.48
C ASP A 262 -13.83 -22.89 23.26
N TYR A 263 -12.57 -23.35 23.38
CA TYR A 263 -12.05 -24.53 22.66
C TYR A 263 -10.56 -24.80 22.96
N TYR A 264 -10.27 -26.05 23.34
CA TYR A 264 -8.98 -26.75 23.54
C TYR A 264 -8.23 -26.65 24.89
N PRO A 265 -7.65 -27.78 25.37
CA PRO A 265 -7.26 -27.97 26.75
C PRO A 265 -5.85 -27.45 27.04
N ALA A 266 -5.70 -26.83 28.21
CA ALA A 266 -4.43 -26.40 28.76
C ALA A 266 -3.50 -27.59 29.08
N LEU A 267 -2.32 -27.60 28.45
CA LEU A 267 -1.15 -28.34 28.91
C LEU A 267 -0.36 -27.42 29.85
N CYS A 268 -0.52 -27.64 31.16
CA CYS A 268 0.39 -27.11 32.17
C CYS A 268 1.60 -28.04 32.27
N SER A 269 2.75 -27.66 31.73
CA SER A 269 4.04 -28.23 32.14
C SER A 269 4.73 -27.26 33.09
N GLY A 270 4.57 -27.54 34.38
CA GLY A 270 5.38 -26.94 35.44
C GLY A 270 6.84 -27.35 35.28
N TYR A 271 7.70 -26.35 35.29
CA TYR A 271 9.14 -26.48 35.46
C TYR A 271 9.41 -27.10 36.84
N ASP A 272 10.00 -28.30 36.87
CA ASP A 272 10.75 -28.77 38.03
C ASP A 272 12.19 -29.05 37.60
N GLY A 273 13.11 -28.56 38.42
CA GLY A 273 14.52 -28.54 38.14
C GLY A 273 15.22 -29.81 38.61
N GLY A 274 16.09 -30.31 37.75
CA GLY A 274 17.41 -30.76 38.19
C GLY A 274 17.64 -32.27 38.29
N PHE A 275 18.89 -32.57 37.94
CA PHE A 275 19.71 -33.73 38.31
C PHE A 275 19.66 -35.01 37.45
N GLU A 276 20.86 -35.27 36.90
CA GLU A 276 21.50 -36.56 36.64
C GLU A 276 21.19 -37.31 35.33
N SER A 277 22.05 -37.07 34.34
CA SER A 277 22.40 -38.07 33.32
C SER A 277 23.40 -39.07 33.90
N GLY A 278 22.91 -40.19 34.44
CA GLY A 278 23.70 -41.38 34.72
C GLY A 278 23.48 -42.45 33.66
N ASP A 279 24.55 -42.79 32.95
CA ASP A 279 24.66 -43.95 32.06
C ASP A 279 24.38 -45.26 32.81
N CYS A 280 23.47 -46.09 32.29
CA CYS A 280 23.32 -47.49 32.67
C CYS A 280 23.13 -48.35 31.42
N ASN A 281 24.26 -48.76 30.80
CA ASN A 281 24.32 -49.89 29.89
C ASN A 281 25.36 -50.89 30.40
N GLY A 282 24.94 -52.14 30.55
CA GLY A 282 25.70 -53.27 31.10
C GLY A 282 25.37 -53.48 32.57
N GLY A 283 24.91 -54.63 33.05
CA GLY A 283 25.07 -55.99 32.56
C GLY A 283 25.25 -56.84 33.81
N ASP A 284 24.60 -58.01 33.81
CA ASP A 284 24.77 -59.14 34.73
C ASP A 284 24.11 -59.06 36.12
N ASP A 285 23.08 -59.91 36.25
CA ASP A 285 22.90 -60.93 37.28
C ASP A 285 23.14 -60.55 38.75
N ASP A 286 22.03 -60.34 39.48
CA ASP A 286 21.58 -61.23 40.56
C ASP A 286 20.61 -60.53 41.54
N GLU A 287 19.49 -61.22 41.81
CA GLU A 287 18.79 -61.27 43.10
C GLU A 287 18.35 -59.96 43.81
N TYR A 288 17.05 -59.66 43.80
CA TYR A 288 16.15 -59.77 44.98
C TYR A 288 14.77 -59.14 44.72
N SER A 289 13.78 -60.04 44.63
CA SER A 289 12.35 -59.92 44.94
C SER A 289 11.74 -58.56 45.32
N CYS A 290 10.67 -58.18 44.60
CA CYS A 290 9.45 -57.63 45.19
C CYS A 290 8.22 -58.34 44.62
N TRP A 291 7.60 -59.14 45.48
CA TRP A 291 6.29 -59.75 45.27
C TRP A 291 5.16 -58.72 45.37
N ASN A 292 4.12 -58.97 44.58
CA ASN A 292 2.77 -58.41 44.66
C ASN A 292 2.22 -58.28 46.08
N PHE A 293 1.38 -57.28 46.33
CA PHE A 293 0.11 -57.51 47.03
C PHE A 293 -0.95 -56.45 46.68
N ALA A 294 -1.98 -56.87 45.95
CA ALA A 294 -3.28 -56.23 45.92
C ALA A 294 -3.98 -56.51 47.25
N GLY A 295 -4.53 -55.48 47.88
CA GLY A 295 -5.32 -55.62 49.11
C GLY A 295 -6.09 -54.34 49.39
N SER A 296 -7.42 -54.47 49.37
CA SER A 296 -8.39 -53.52 49.88
C SER A 296 -8.09 -53.12 51.34
N TRP A 297 -8.71 -52.05 51.83
CA TRP A 297 -9.57 -52.04 53.03
C TRP A 297 -10.19 -50.65 53.24
N GLU A 298 -11.38 -50.70 53.81
CA GLU A 298 -12.29 -49.62 54.15
C GLU A 298 -11.68 -48.61 55.13
N SER A 299 -12.13 -47.36 55.06
CA SER A 299 -12.19 -46.51 56.24
C SER A 299 -13.42 -45.61 56.19
N ALA A 300 -14.32 -45.87 57.14
CA ALA A 300 -15.50 -45.10 57.45
C ALA A 300 -15.15 -43.68 57.96
N CYS A 301 -15.86 -42.67 57.47
CA CYS A 301 -16.08 -41.42 58.18
C CYS A 301 -17.58 -41.13 58.18
N ALA A 302 -18.19 -41.25 59.36
CA ALA A 302 -19.56 -40.85 59.63
C ALA A 302 -19.69 -39.32 59.62
N LEU A 303 -20.66 -38.80 58.89
CA LEU A 303 -21.11 -37.41 58.99
C LEU A 303 -22.04 -37.26 60.20
N PRO A 304 -21.91 -36.22 61.04
CA PRO A 304 -22.99 -35.81 61.92
C PRO A 304 -24.10 -35.17 61.08
N ALA A 305 -25.32 -35.64 61.32
CA ALA A 305 -26.54 -34.96 60.93
C ALA A 305 -26.63 -33.59 61.62
N ASP A 306 -27.08 -32.59 60.86
CA ASP A 306 -27.63 -31.28 61.26
C ASP A 306 -26.86 -30.07 60.67
N LEU A 307 -27.24 -29.67 59.45
CA LEU A 307 -27.23 -28.28 58.96
C LEU A 307 -28.26 -28.13 57.81
N PRO A 308 -28.90 -26.96 57.67
CA PRO A 308 -30.18 -26.78 56.97
C PRO A 308 -30.03 -26.65 55.45
N ASP A 309 -31.08 -27.07 54.73
CA ASP A 309 -31.26 -26.97 53.29
C ASP A 309 -30.97 -25.55 52.75
N CYS A 310 -30.01 -25.45 51.83
CA CYS A 310 -29.88 -24.35 50.89
C CYS A 310 -30.50 -24.77 49.54
N PRO A 311 -31.19 -23.85 48.84
CA PRO A 311 -31.97 -24.20 47.65
C PRO A 311 -31.09 -24.55 46.46
N ASP A 312 -31.43 -25.66 45.82
CA ASP A 312 -30.94 -26.12 44.52
C ASP A 312 -31.13 -25.03 43.46
N THR A 313 -30.04 -24.42 43.00
CA THR A 313 -29.79 -24.07 41.59
C THR A 313 -28.41 -23.43 41.46
N LEU A 314 -27.41 -24.22 41.02
CA LEU A 314 -26.38 -23.85 40.03
C LEU A 314 -25.35 -24.98 39.95
N SER A 315 -25.42 -25.73 38.86
CA SER A 315 -24.47 -26.75 38.44
C SER A 315 -23.17 -26.12 37.97
N SER A 316 -22.09 -26.25 38.74
CA SER A 316 -20.69 -26.26 38.28
C SER A 316 -19.75 -26.25 39.50
N CYS A 317 -19.47 -27.43 40.05
CA CYS A 317 -18.42 -27.63 41.04
C CYS A 317 -17.57 -28.83 40.63
N ASP A 318 -16.68 -28.65 39.67
CA ASP A 318 -15.53 -29.53 39.46
C ASP A 318 -14.25 -28.75 39.78
N ASN A 319 -13.65 -29.10 40.93
CA ASN A 319 -12.25 -28.95 41.36
C ASN A 319 -12.18 -28.62 42.86
N PHE A 320 -12.38 -29.66 43.68
CA PHE A 320 -12.06 -29.63 45.09
C PHE A 320 -10.65 -30.21 45.29
N ILE A 321 -9.64 -29.33 45.33
CA ILE A 321 -8.30 -29.70 45.80
C ILE A 321 -8.26 -29.45 47.31
N LEU A 322 -8.14 -30.53 48.09
CA LEU A 322 -7.88 -30.50 49.52
C LEU A 322 -6.51 -29.87 49.78
N TYR A 323 -6.50 -28.62 50.24
CA TYR A 323 -5.33 -28.06 50.92
C TYR A 323 -5.44 -28.29 52.42
N ASP A 324 -4.30 -28.71 52.93
CA ASP A 324 -3.95 -29.05 54.29
C ASP A 324 -4.40 -28.01 55.33
N THR A 325 -4.76 -28.54 56.49
CA THR A 325 -5.23 -27.86 57.69
C THR A 325 -4.28 -26.79 58.21
N ALA A 326 -4.63 -25.52 57.98
CA ALA A 326 -4.25 -24.43 58.87
C ALA A 326 -5.48 -23.57 59.16
N VAL A 327 -5.93 -23.60 60.41
CA VAL A 327 -7.00 -22.74 60.94
C VAL A 327 -6.52 -21.29 60.89
N SER A 328 -6.76 -20.64 59.76
CA SER A 328 -6.67 -19.19 59.60
C SER A 328 -8.08 -18.65 59.80
N THR A 329 -8.26 -17.81 60.82
CA THR A 329 -9.48 -17.03 61.06
C THR A 329 -9.76 -16.19 59.82
N ILE A 330 -10.72 -16.62 59.00
CA ILE A 330 -11.22 -15.89 57.84
C ILE A 330 -11.92 -14.64 58.39
N VAL A 331 -11.24 -13.50 58.31
CA VAL A 331 -11.87 -12.19 58.49
C VAL A 331 -12.86 -12.04 57.32
N PRO A 332 -14.17 -11.88 57.57
CA PRO A 332 -15.13 -11.72 56.50
C PRO A 332 -14.73 -10.51 55.66
N CYS A 333 -14.47 -10.73 54.37
CA CYS A 333 -14.15 -9.69 53.42
C CYS A 333 -15.31 -8.68 53.41
N ALA A 334 -15.09 -7.49 53.98
CA ALA A 334 -16.07 -6.41 53.89
C ALA A 334 -16.29 -6.11 52.40
N CYS A 335 -17.55 -6.17 51.97
CA CYS A 335 -17.92 -5.83 50.59
C CYS A 335 -17.51 -4.38 50.30
N VAL A 336 -16.64 -4.18 49.31
CA VAL A 336 -16.21 -2.84 48.87
C VAL A 336 -17.12 -2.41 47.72
N PRO A 337 -17.87 -1.30 47.83
CA PRO A 337 -18.79 -0.87 46.79
C PRO A 337 -18.03 -0.34 45.57
N THR A 338 -18.07 -1.07 44.46
CA THR A 338 -17.36 -0.75 43.21
C THR A 338 -18.29 -0.23 42.11
N ILE A 339 -19.55 -0.65 42.11
CA ILE A 339 -20.54 -0.30 41.08
C ILE A 339 -21.72 0.37 41.77
N TRP A 340 -22.20 1.48 41.21
CA TRP A 340 -23.31 2.28 41.73
C TRP A 340 -24.36 2.49 40.64
N LEU A 341 -25.61 2.07 40.90
CA LEU A 341 -26.72 2.16 39.95
C LEU A 341 -27.89 2.94 40.56
N PRO A 342 -28.61 3.75 39.78
CA PRO A 342 -28.41 4.05 38.35
C PRO A 342 -27.20 4.98 38.10
N SER A 343 -26.71 5.12 36.86
CA SER A 343 -25.52 5.94 36.56
C SER A 343 -25.81 7.44 36.71
N VAL A 344 -24.79 8.25 37.01
CA VAL A 344 -24.92 9.71 37.01
C VAL A 344 -25.29 10.27 35.63
N ASP A 345 -24.92 9.56 34.56
CA ASP A 345 -25.21 9.95 33.18
C ASP A 345 -26.65 9.61 32.74
N ASP A 346 -27.43 8.94 33.60
CA ASP A 346 -28.85 8.64 33.33
C ASP A 346 -29.76 9.83 33.68
N PHE A 347 -29.30 10.73 34.56
CA PHE A 347 -30.09 11.84 35.09
C PHE A 347 -29.55 13.20 34.66
N CYS A 348 -30.48 14.12 34.46
CA CYS A 348 -30.19 15.48 34.03
C CYS A 348 -29.28 16.23 35.02
N SER A 349 -28.35 17.02 34.48
CA SER A 349 -27.41 17.83 35.23
C SER A 349 -28.13 18.68 36.28
N GLY A 350 -27.75 18.49 37.55
CA GLY A 350 -28.38 19.17 38.70
C GLY A 350 -29.56 18.43 39.33
N THR A 351 -30.01 17.30 38.78
CA THR A 351 -31.08 16.47 39.37
C THR A 351 -30.48 15.58 40.46
N LEU A 352 -31.02 15.65 41.68
CA LEU A 352 -30.64 14.78 42.78
C LEU A 352 -31.34 13.42 42.67
N PHE A 353 -30.60 12.33 42.85
CA PHE A 353 -31.13 10.97 42.90
C PHE A 353 -30.28 10.06 43.80
N VAL A 354 -30.80 8.88 44.17
CA VAL A 354 -30.11 7.92 45.04
C VAL A 354 -29.50 6.80 44.20
N GLN A 355 -28.21 6.55 44.39
CA GLN A 355 -27.53 5.37 43.85
C GLN A 355 -27.44 4.26 44.90
N THR A 356 -27.58 3.01 44.48
CA THR A 356 -27.34 1.81 45.28
C THR A 356 -26.10 1.10 44.76
N SER A 357 -25.19 0.74 45.68
CA SER A 357 -23.98 -0.01 45.32
C SER A 357 -24.27 -1.50 45.13
N ASN A 358 -23.36 -2.21 44.47
CA ASN A 358 -23.35 -3.68 44.44
C ASN A 358 -23.24 -4.34 45.83
N CYS A 359 -22.91 -3.58 46.87
CA CYS A 359 -22.86 -4.02 48.27
C CYS A 359 -24.13 -3.63 49.08
N GLY A 360 -25.16 -3.05 48.43
CA GLY A 360 -26.42 -2.68 49.07
C GLY A 360 -26.40 -1.38 49.87
N THR A 361 -25.30 -0.63 49.86
CA THR A 361 -25.24 0.72 50.46
C THR A 361 -25.81 1.76 49.50
N THR A 362 -26.35 2.86 50.02
CA THR A 362 -26.92 3.95 49.20
C THR A 362 -26.15 5.27 49.37
N ARG A 363 -26.19 6.13 48.35
CA ARG A 363 -25.66 7.50 48.40
C ARG A 363 -26.48 8.45 47.52
N ASP A 364 -26.52 9.72 47.90
CA ASP A 364 -27.06 10.78 47.03
C ASP A 364 -26.05 11.11 45.93
N ALA A 365 -26.54 11.30 44.72
CA ALA A 365 -25.77 11.72 43.56
C ALA A 365 -26.51 12.82 42.79
N VAL A 366 -25.75 13.58 42.02
CA VAL A 366 -26.27 14.61 41.11
C VAL A 366 -26.07 14.10 39.69
N GLY A 367 -27.12 14.13 38.88
CA GLY A 367 -27.05 13.77 37.47
C GLY A 367 -26.03 14.63 36.72
N THR A 368 -25.43 14.08 35.66
CA THR A 368 -24.44 14.73 34.79
C THR A 368 -24.92 14.87 33.35
N LYS A 369 -26.03 14.22 32.98
CA LYS A 369 -26.60 14.24 31.63
C LYS A 369 -27.01 15.67 31.27
N ASN A 370 -26.43 16.25 30.22
CA ASN A 370 -26.87 17.58 29.79
C ASN A 370 -28.26 17.50 29.15
N CYS A 371 -29.30 17.79 29.93
CA CYS A 371 -30.69 17.81 29.45
C CYS A 371 -31.19 19.22 29.09
N GLY A 372 -30.31 20.23 29.17
CA GLY A 372 -30.64 21.62 28.91
C GLY A 372 -30.04 22.09 27.58
N GLY A 373 -30.75 21.84 26.49
CA GLY A 373 -30.37 22.27 25.15
C GLY A 373 -30.18 21.08 24.22
N CYS A 374 -30.83 21.14 23.06
CA CYS A 374 -30.47 20.24 21.98
C CYS A 374 -29.01 20.50 21.62
N VAL A 375 -28.19 19.46 21.66
CA VAL A 375 -26.78 19.54 21.27
C VAL A 375 -26.72 19.35 19.76
N GLU A 376 -26.16 20.34 19.06
CA GLU A 376 -25.96 20.33 17.61
C GLU A 376 -24.85 19.31 17.26
N THR A 377 -25.23 18.04 17.13
CA THR A 377 -24.30 16.95 16.83
C THR A 377 -24.27 16.59 15.35
N GLU A 378 -25.33 16.92 14.62
CA GLU A 378 -25.47 16.57 13.21
C GLU A 378 -25.90 17.79 12.41
N TRP A 379 -25.26 18.02 11.27
CA TRP A 379 -25.54 19.13 10.35
C TRP A 379 -25.78 18.58 8.96
N LEU A 380 -26.96 18.86 8.39
CA LEU A 380 -27.36 18.39 7.06
C LEU A 380 -27.62 19.55 6.10
N PRO A 381 -27.24 19.44 4.82
CA PRO A 381 -26.41 18.36 4.25
C PRO A 381 -24.96 18.41 4.78
N SER A 382 -24.22 17.30 4.78
CA SER A 382 -22.82 17.28 5.25
C SER A 382 -21.88 18.03 4.29
N THR A 383 -20.76 18.57 4.77
CA THR A 383 -19.84 19.36 3.92
C THR A 383 -19.23 18.53 2.78
N ASP A 384 -19.00 17.24 3.00
CA ASP A 384 -18.50 16.30 2.00
C ASP A 384 -19.54 15.86 0.96
N SER A 385 -20.81 16.25 1.13
CA SER A 385 -21.87 16.02 0.14
C SER A 385 -22.02 17.17 -0.87
N VAL A 386 -21.40 18.33 -0.61
CA VAL A 386 -21.50 19.54 -1.44
C VAL A 386 -20.17 19.86 -2.11
N CYS A 387 -20.21 20.27 -3.37
CA CYS A 387 -19.02 20.56 -4.19
C CYS A 387 -18.02 21.49 -3.50
N LEU A 388 -16.72 21.16 -3.61
CA LEU A 388 -15.62 21.97 -3.07
C LEU A 388 -15.78 23.45 -3.45
N GLY A 389 -15.77 24.33 -2.47
CA GLY A 389 -15.86 25.78 -2.69
C GLY A 389 -17.28 26.34 -2.90
N SER A 390 -18.31 25.49 -2.99
CA SER A 390 -19.69 25.95 -3.04
C SER A 390 -20.18 26.31 -1.63
N SER A 391 -20.79 27.49 -1.48
CA SER A 391 -21.41 27.89 -0.22
C SER A 391 -22.84 27.35 -0.11
N PHE A 392 -23.21 26.87 1.07
CA PHE A 392 -24.55 26.33 1.32
C PHE A 392 -24.96 26.49 2.78
N VAL A 393 -26.26 26.33 3.07
CA VAL A 393 -26.81 26.41 4.43
C VAL A 393 -27.00 24.99 4.97
N GLN A 394 -26.44 24.72 6.15
CA GLN A 394 -26.70 23.52 6.92
C GLN A 394 -27.76 23.79 7.99
N GLU A 395 -28.59 22.80 8.26
CA GLU A 395 -29.50 22.78 9.42
C GLU A 395 -29.03 21.71 10.40
N SER A 396 -28.93 22.08 11.68
CA SER A 396 -28.57 21.14 12.73
C SER A 396 -29.77 20.25 13.08
N ASN A 397 -29.51 19.13 13.75
CA ASN A 397 -30.55 18.32 14.41
C ASN A 397 -31.40 19.10 15.45
N CYS A 398 -31.02 20.34 15.76
CA CYS A 398 -31.70 21.24 16.69
C CYS A 398 -32.50 22.35 15.99
N GLY A 399 -32.52 22.40 14.65
CA GLY A 399 -33.24 23.40 13.85
C GLY A 399 -32.55 24.76 13.77
N THR A 400 -31.29 24.86 14.21
CA THR A 400 -30.44 26.04 13.94
C THR A 400 -29.80 25.91 12.58
N THR A 401 -29.49 27.03 11.93
CA THR A 401 -28.87 27.05 10.60
C THR A 401 -27.53 27.77 10.60
N GLN A 402 -26.61 27.33 9.74
CA GLN A 402 -25.32 27.98 9.54
C GLN A 402 -24.88 27.92 8.07
N ASN A 403 -24.03 28.87 7.66
CA ASN A 403 -23.37 28.81 6.36
C ASN A 403 -22.14 27.92 6.45
N ALA A 404 -21.98 27.01 5.49
CA ALA A 404 -20.82 26.15 5.35
C ALA A 404 -20.28 26.17 3.91
N MET A 405 -19.07 25.64 3.75
CA MET A 405 -18.42 25.46 2.45
C MET A 405 -18.35 23.97 2.14
N GLY A 406 -18.71 23.58 0.92
CA GLY A 406 -18.57 22.21 0.46
C GLY A 406 -17.11 21.77 0.43
N THR A 407 -16.87 20.50 0.74
CA THR A 407 -15.57 19.83 0.76
C THR A 407 -15.55 18.58 -0.13
N LYS A 408 -16.58 18.34 -0.94
CA LYS A 408 -16.63 17.22 -1.86
C LYS A 408 -15.61 17.41 -2.99
N ILE A 409 -14.64 16.51 -3.04
CA ILE A 409 -13.65 16.41 -4.12
C ILE A 409 -14.08 15.27 -5.02
N CYS A 410 -14.20 15.53 -6.32
CA CYS A 410 -14.50 14.49 -7.30
C CYS A 410 -13.22 13.72 -7.69
N PRO A 411 -13.33 12.43 -8.03
CA PRO A 411 -12.21 11.68 -8.57
C PRO A 411 -11.62 12.33 -9.83
N THR A 412 -10.36 12.05 -10.14
CA THR A 412 -9.70 12.51 -11.38
C THR A 412 -10.56 12.17 -12.60
N GLY A 413 -10.77 13.14 -13.50
CA GLY A 413 -11.62 12.99 -14.68
C GLY A 413 -13.11 13.30 -14.45
N TYR A 414 -13.49 13.78 -13.26
CA TYR A 414 -14.84 14.23 -12.94
C TYR A 414 -14.85 15.67 -12.43
N ILE A 415 -15.85 16.45 -12.86
CA ILE A 415 -16.15 17.78 -12.33
C ILE A 415 -17.37 17.72 -11.41
N CYS A 416 -17.38 18.55 -10.38
CA CYS A 416 -18.53 18.64 -9.50
C CYS A 416 -19.57 19.59 -10.09
N ASP A 417 -20.75 19.07 -10.42
CA ASP A 417 -21.86 19.90 -10.89
C ASP A 417 -22.50 20.61 -9.70
N SER A 418 -22.24 21.91 -9.58
CA SER A 418 -22.79 22.76 -8.52
C SER A 418 -24.33 22.78 -8.46
N ALA A 419 -25.04 22.44 -9.54
CA ALA A 419 -26.50 22.42 -9.54
C ALA A 419 -27.07 21.16 -8.86
N THR A 420 -26.39 20.03 -8.99
CA THR A 420 -26.84 18.71 -8.52
C THR A 420 -26.02 18.16 -7.36
N ASN A 421 -24.87 18.77 -7.08
CA ASN A 421 -23.82 18.27 -6.18
C ASN A 421 -23.37 16.84 -6.51
N SER A 422 -23.48 16.40 -7.77
CA SER A 422 -22.92 15.13 -8.24
C SER A 422 -21.56 15.34 -8.92
N CYS A 423 -20.76 14.28 -8.95
CA CYS A 423 -19.55 14.25 -9.76
C CYS A 423 -19.96 13.72 -11.14
N GLU A 424 -19.89 14.58 -12.15
CA GLU A 424 -20.16 14.23 -13.54
C GLU A 424 -18.83 14.08 -14.29
N PRO A 425 -18.73 13.19 -15.28
CA PRO A 425 -17.52 13.06 -16.10
C PRO A 425 -17.13 14.43 -16.68
N ALA A 426 -15.88 14.82 -16.46
CA ALA A 426 -15.34 16.02 -17.04
C ALA A 426 -15.31 15.86 -18.57
N VAL A 427 -15.80 16.88 -19.29
CA VAL A 427 -15.79 16.90 -20.75
C VAL A 427 -14.69 17.85 -21.17
N ALA A 428 -13.73 17.35 -21.94
CA ALA A 428 -12.65 18.21 -22.42
C ALA A 428 -13.19 19.28 -23.38
N VAL A 429 -12.60 20.47 -23.35
CA VAL A 429 -12.99 21.58 -24.22
C VAL A 429 -11.88 21.81 -25.23
N LEU A 430 -12.05 21.24 -26.43
CA LEU A 430 -11.15 21.48 -27.55
C LEU A 430 -11.36 22.89 -28.09
N SER A 431 -10.26 23.62 -28.28
CA SER A 431 -10.24 24.93 -28.93
C SER A 431 -9.26 24.94 -30.10
N ALA A 432 -9.66 25.45 -31.26
CA ALA A 432 -8.83 25.59 -32.45
C ALA A 432 -8.70 27.07 -32.82
N SER A 433 -7.46 27.53 -33.01
CA SER A 433 -7.17 28.91 -33.37
C SER A 433 -6.07 29.00 -34.41
N TYR A 434 -5.98 30.16 -35.06
CA TYR A 434 -4.89 30.49 -35.98
C TYR A 434 -4.24 31.80 -35.59
N SER A 435 -2.96 31.96 -35.92
CA SER A 435 -2.20 33.18 -35.67
C SER A 435 -1.13 33.40 -36.75
N ASN A 436 -0.39 34.51 -36.65
CA ASN A 436 0.75 34.83 -37.53
C ASN A 436 0.43 34.81 -39.03
N LEU A 437 -0.82 35.14 -39.40
CA LEU A 437 -1.25 35.19 -40.80
C LEU A 437 -0.47 36.27 -41.56
N CYS A 438 0.25 35.85 -42.59
CA CYS A 438 1.22 36.70 -43.27
C CYS A 438 1.26 36.43 -44.78
N LYS A 439 0.96 37.46 -45.59
CA LYS A 439 0.88 37.38 -47.05
C LYS A 439 2.26 37.56 -47.70
N ASN A 440 2.59 36.67 -48.63
CA ASN A 440 3.79 36.69 -49.47
C ASN A 440 5.10 36.89 -48.68
N CYS A 441 5.13 36.43 -47.43
CA CYS A 441 6.35 36.44 -46.63
C CYS A 441 7.12 35.13 -46.77
N GLY A 442 8.43 35.20 -46.52
CA GLY A 442 9.34 34.08 -46.71
C GLY A 442 9.54 33.72 -48.18
N SER A 443 10.04 32.51 -48.41
CA SER A 443 10.10 31.92 -49.75
C SER A 443 8.74 31.33 -50.13
N PRO A 444 8.34 31.38 -51.40
CA PRO A 444 7.11 30.72 -51.85
C PRO A 444 7.16 29.22 -51.52
N PRO A 445 6.01 28.61 -51.19
CA PRO A 445 5.94 27.17 -50.97
C PRO A 445 6.49 26.38 -52.18
N PRO A 446 7.16 25.23 -51.96
CA PRO A 446 7.75 24.45 -53.03
C PRO A 446 6.73 24.10 -54.12
N GLY A 447 7.09 24.32 -55.40
CA GLY A 447 6.26 23.95 -56.55
C GLY A 447 5.33 25.06 -57.06
N PHE A 448 5.33 26.24 -56.45
CA PHE A 448 4.48 27.36 -56.89
C PHE A 448 5.32 28.53 -57.43
N THR A 449 5.03 28.94 -58.67
CA THR A 449 5.59 30.16 -59.29
C THR A 449 4.44 31.11 -59.67
N GLY A 450 4.32 32.23 -58.95
CA GLY A 450 3.23 33.20 -59.12
C GLY A 450 2.08 33.02 -58.10
N GLY A 451 1.09 33.92 -58.14
CA GLY A 451 -0.04 33.95 -57.20
C GLY A 451 0.31 34.59 -55.84
N ASN A 452 -0.67 34.57 -54.92
CA ASN A 452 -0.47 34.96 -53.54
C ASN A 452 -0.39 33.72 -52.65
N TRP A 453 0.49 33.73 -51.66
CA TRP A 453 0.54 32.73 -50.61
C TRP A 453 0.48 33.37 -49.23
N TRP A 454 -0.01 32.61 -48.26
CA TRP A 454 -0.05 33.01 -46.87
C TRP A 454 0.57 31.93 -46.02
N TYR A 455 1.40 32.33 -45.07
CA TYR A 455 1.80 31.48 -43.95
C TYR A 455 0.97 31.86 -42.72
N TYR A 456 0.68 30.88 -41.88
CA TYR A 456 0.00 31.06 -40.61
C TYR A 456 0.32 29.88 -39.69
N ASP A 457 0.09 30.07 -38.40
CA ASP A 457 0.25 29.01 -37.40
C ASP A 457 -1.12 28.55 -36.93
N VAL A 458 -1.25 27.27 -36.60
CA VAL A 458 -2.46 26.68 -36.03
C VAL A 458 -2.16 26.17 -34.63
N THR A 459 -3.02 26.52 -33.68
CA THR A 459 -2.94 26.02 -32.31
C THR A 459 -4.22 25.29 -31.97
N LEU A 460 -4.08 24.03 -31.55
CA LEU A 460 -5.14 23.26 -30.89
C LEU A 460 -4.86 23.25 -29.39
N SER A 461 -5.83 23.62 -28.58
CA SER A 461 -5.68 23.65 -27.12
C SER A 461 -6.82 22.91 -26.46
N GLU A 462 -6.52 22.28 -25.32
CA GLU A 462 -7.55 21.80 -24.39
C GLU A 462 -7.68 22.88 -23.31
N THR A 463 -8.85 23.53 -23.24
CA THR A 463 -9.07 24.69 -22.36
C THR A 463 -9.88 24.38 -21.10
N GLY A 464 -10.40 23.16 -20.96
CA GLY A 464 -11.12 22.69 -19.78
C GLY A 464 -10.20 22.41 -18.60
N GLY A 465 -9.00 21.86 -18.86
CA GLY A 465 -7.97 21.62 -17.84
C GLY A 465 -8.09 20.30 -17.09
N ASP A 466 -9.19 19.57 -17.27
CA ASP A 466 -9.50 18.37 -16.47
C ASP A 466 -9.13 17.06 -17.18
N VAL A 467 -9.28 16.98 -18.50
CA VAL A 467 -9.11 15.74 -19.28
C VAL A 467 -8.42 16.06 -20.61
N GLY A 468 -7.47 15.22 -21.02
CA GLY A 468 -6.80 15.34 -22.32
C GLY A 468 -7.68 14.99 -23.52
N VAL A 469 -7.27 15.39 -24.72
CA VAL A 469 -7.98 15.16 -25.98
C VAL A 469 -7.10 14.42 -26.98
N THR A 470 -7.64 13.35 -27.57
CA THR A 470 -7.06 12.70 -28.75
C THR A 470 -7.78 13.18 -30.01
N VAL A 471 -7.11 13.95 -30.85
CA VAL A 471 -7.65 14.49 -32.11
C VAL A 471 -7.46 13.46 -33.23
N ASN A 472 -8.56 12.94 -33.76
CA ASN A 472 -8.54 11.82 -34.71
C ASN A 472 -8.47 12.28 -36.17
N SER A 473 -9.15 13.39 -36.49
CA SER A 473 -9.25 13.87 -37.86
C SER A 473 -9.55 15.37 -37.91
N ARG A 474 -9.37 15.95 -39.10
CA ARG A 474 -9.79 17.30 -39.43
C ARG A 474 -10.54 17.34 -40.76
N GLN A 475 -11.55 18.18 -40.86
CA GLN A 475 -12.19 18.55 -42.12
C GLN A 475 -11.69 19.93 -42.53
N LYS A 476 -10.97 19.99 -43.64
CA LYS A 476 -10.50 21.22 -44.27
C LYS A 476 -11.47 21.61 -45.38
N CYS A 477 -12.02 22.81 -45.30
CA CYS A 477 -12.89 23.39 -46.30
C CYS A 477 -12.29 24.69 -46.85
N ASP A 478 -12.27 24.81 -48.16
CA ASP A 478 -11.78 25.99 -48.87
C ASP A 478 -12.88 26.53 -49.79
N SER A 479 -13.03 27.86 -49.85
CA SER A 479 -13.93 28.52 -50.79
C SER A 479 -13.33 29.81 -51.35
N GLY A 480 -13.50 30.01 -52.65
CA GLY A 480 -13.11 31.23 -53.35
C GLY A 480 -14.31 32.12 -53.64
N SER A 481 -14.02 33.31 -54.16
CA SER A 481 -15.02 34.22 -54.74
C SER A 481 -15.78 33.59 -55.93
N ILE A 482 -15.11 32.73 -56.70
CA ILE A 482 -15.70 32.01 -57.85
C ILE A 482 -15.63 30.49 -57.71
N THR A 483 -14.78 29.98 -56.81
CA THR A 483 -14.59 28.55 -56.58
C THR A 483 -15.63 28.03 -55.57
N PRO A 484 -16.40 26.98 -55.88
CA PRO A 484 -17.37 26.41 -54.95
C PRO A 484 -16.68 25.83 -53.71
N LEU A 485 -17.42 25.65 -52.62
CA LEU A 485 -16.89 25.08 -51.38
C LEU A 485 -16.38 23.65 -51.61
N PHE A 486 -15.10 23.40 -51.35
CA PHE A 486 -14.49 22.08 -51.37
C PHE A 486 -14.04 21.67 -49.98
N CYS A 487 -14.57 20.57 -49.48
CA CYS A 487 -14.19 20.02 -48.17
C CYS A 487 -13.51 18.66 -48.33
N SER A 488 -12.45 18.43 -47.56
CA SER A 488 -11.74 17.15 -47.49
C SER A 488 -11.47 16.78 -46.04
N THR A 489 -11.69 15.51 -45.68
CA THR A 489 -11.34 14.97 -44.37
C THR A 489 -9.93 14.40 -44.42
N GLN A 490 -9.11 14.73 -43.43
CA GLN A 490 -7.73 14.31 -43.30
C GLN A 490 -7.50 13.70 -41.92
N THR A 491 -6.73 12.60 -41.87
CA THR A 491 -6.37 11.87 -40.63
C THR A 491 -4.88 12.04 -40.30
N ASP A 492 -4.25 13.07 -40.86
CA ASP A 492 -2.81 13.34 -40.80
C ASP A 492 -2.38 14.15 -39.57
N ILE A 493 -3.14 14.06 -38.46
CA ILE A 493 -2.92 14.89 -37.27
C ILE A 493 -1.50 14.75 -36.72
N VAL A 494 -1.00 13.52 -36.57
CA VAL A 494 0.37 13.26 -36.08
C VAL A 494 1.42 13.82 -37.04
N ALA A 495 1.21 13.69 -38.36
CA ALA A 495 2.14 14.22 -39.35
C ALA A 495 2.19 15.75 -39.33
N LYS A 496 1.06 16.40 -39.02
CA LYS A 496 0.95 17.86 -38.96
C LYS A 496 1.46 18.46 -37.64
N PHE A 497 1.09 17.89 -36.50
CA PHE A 497 1.37 18.46 -35.18
C PHE A 497 2.48 17.73 -34.40
N GLY A 498 2.98 16.60 -34.91
CA GLY A 498 3.94 15.73 -34.21
C GLY A 498 3.30 14.81 -33.16
N SER A 499 2.09 15.11 -32.72
CA SER A 499 1.26 14.30 -31.81
C SER A 499 -0.21 14.48 -32.19
N ASN A 500 -1.05 13.52 -31.81
CA ASN A 500 -2.51 13.64 -31.86
C ASN A 500 -3.14 13.78 -30.45
N TYR A 501 -2.33 13.76 -29.40
CA TYR A 501 -2.79 13.90 -28.02
C TYR A 501 -2.45 15.28 -27.46
N ILE A 502 -3.46 15.94 -26.90
CA ILE A 502 -3.36 17.20 -26.16
C ILE A 502 -3.56 16.85 -24.68
N PRO A 503 -2.55 17.02 -23.80
CA PRO A 503 -2.77 16.81 -22.37
C PRO A 503 -3.76 17.84 -21.83
N ALA A 504 -4.37 17.57 -20.67
CA ALA A 504 -5.30 18.50 -20.02
C ALA A 504 -4.64 19.87 -19.81
N GLY A 505 -5.29 20.95 -20.26
CA GLY A 505 -4.72 22.31 -20.25
C GLY A 505 -3.57 22.55 -21.25
N GLY A 506 -3.23 21.55 -22.08
CA GLY A 506 -2.13 21.58 -23.03
C GLY A 506 -2.50 22.17 -24.39
N SER A 507 -1.51 22.22 -25.29
CA SER A 507 -1.72 22.60 -26.69
C SER A 507 -0.76 21.91 -27.66
N LEU A 508 -1.19 21.84 -28.93
CA LEU A 508 -0.41 21.42 -30.08
C LEU A 508 -0.33 22.58 -31.07
N VAL A 509 0.86 22.83 -31.61
CA VAL A 509 1.10 23.95 -32.53
C VAL A 509 1.71 23.43 -33.83
N ALA A 510 1.07 23.76 -34.96
CA ALA A 510 1.61 23.57 -36.30
C ALA A 510 2.04 24.93 -36.86
N ASN A 511 3.36 25.09 -37.06
CA ASN A 511 3.94 26.35 -37.52
C ASN A 511 4.13 26.36 -39.04
N ASN A 512 4.04 27.53 -39.65
CA ASN A 512 4.25 27.74 -41.08
C ASN A 512 3.32 26.89 -41.97
N GLU A 513 2.08 26.68 -41.53
CA GLU A 513 1.04 26.19 -42.42
C GLU A 513 0.82 27.22 -43.53
N TRP A 514 0.49 26.76 -44.73
CA TRP A 514 0.35 27.66 -45.87
C TRP A 514 -0.92 27.41 -46.68
N LEU A 515 -1.36 28.48 -47.34
CA LEU A 515 -2.37 28.45 -48.38
C LEU A 515 -1.86 29.22 -49.59
N TRP A 516 -2.22 28.76 -50.78
CA TRP A 516 -1.95 29.46 -52.03
C TRP A 516 -3.25 29.63 -52.79
N THR A 517 -3.46 30.81 -53.36
CA THR A 517 -4.60 31.08 -54.24
C THR A 517 -4.23 32.16 -55.28
N ASP A 518 -4.81 32.04 -56.47
CA ASP A 518 -4.78 33.07 -57.52
C ASP A 518 -5.99 34.01 -57.45
N GLU A 519 -6.94 33.74 -56.56
CA GLU A 519 -8.13 34.56 -56.36
C GLU A 519 -7.86 35.80 -55.49
N ALA A 520 -8.70 36.82 -55.70
CA ALA A 520 -8.67 38.06 -54.92
C ALA A 520 -9.21 37.88 -53.49
N SER A 521 -9.96 36.81 -53.22
CA SER A 521 -10.45 36.49 -51.88
C SER A 521 -10.60 34.99 -51.72
N TRP A 522 -10.11 34.46 -50.61
CA TRP A 522 -10.19 33.04 -50.30
C TRP A 522 -10.49 32.83 -48.82
N THR A 523 -11.48 32.00 -48.53
CA THR A 523 -11.85 31.62 -47.16
C THR A 523 -11.43 30.19 -46.90
N LYS A 524 -10.75 30.00 -45.78
CA LYS A 524 -10.32 28.70 -45.31
C LYS A 524 -10.96 28.43 -43.96
N SER A 525 -11.60 27.28 -43.80
CA SER A 525 -12.05 26.77 -42.51
C SER A 525 -11.52 25.36 -42.25
N GLU A 526 -11.14 25.09 -41.00
CA GLU A 526 -10.75 23.75 -40.57
C GLU A 526 -11.55 23.40 -39.31
N THR A 527 -12.20 22.23 -39.31
CA THR A 527 -12.90 21.66 -38.16
C THR A 527 -12.13 20.43 -37.69
N TYR A 528 -11.85 20.34 -36.40
CA TYR A 528 -11.12 19.24 -35.79
C TYR A 528 -12.09 18.35 -35.01
N PHE A 529 -11.90 17.04 -35.09
CA PHE A 529 -12.73 16.04 -34.41
C PHE A 529 -11.83 15.12 -33.59
N GLY A 530 -12.20 14.91 -32.33
CA GLY A 530 -11.46 14.08 -31.39
C GLY A 530 -12.37 13.36 -30.40
N VAL A 531 -11.72 12.67 -29.48
CA VAL A 531 -12.32 12.05 -28.30
C VAL A 531 -11.51 12.46 -27.08
N ASP A 532 -12.17 12.78 -25.98
CA ASP A 532 -11.50 13.02 -24.71
C ASP A 532 -11.13 11.71 -23.99
N GLY A 533 -10.41 11.80 -22.88
CA GLY A 533 -10.06 10.66 -22.03
C GLY A 533 -11.25 9.87 -21.46
N ASN A 534 -12.46 10.44 -21.49
CA ASN A 534 -13.70 9.83 -21.07
C ASN A 534 -14.53 9.28 -22.26
N SER A 535 -13.93 9.22 -23.46
CA SER A 535 -14.56 8.78 -24.71
C SER A 535 -15.71 9.67 -25.21
N ASN A 536 -15.85 10.89 -24.72
CA ASN A 536 -16.80 11.86 -25.28
C ASN A 536 -16.25 12.42 -26.58
N ALA A 537 -17.11 12.59 -27.59
CA ALA A 537 -16.73 13.25 -28.83
C ALA A 537 -16.55 14.76 -28.61
N VAL A 538 -15.43 15.31 -29.07
CA VAL A 538 -15.13 16.74 -29.01
C VAL A 538 -14.82 17.29 -30.40
N SER A 539 -15.18 18.54 -30.66
CA SER A 539 -14.86 19.20 -31.92
C SER A 539 -14.80 20.70 -31.78
N ASP A 540 -13.92 21.35 -32.54
CA ASP A 540 -13.91 22.81 -32.70
C ASP A 540 -13.41 23.22 -34.09
N SER A 541 -13.67 24.46 -34.49
CA SER A 541 -13.33 24.98 -35.80
C SER A 541 -12.81 26.41 -35.77
N TYR A 542 -11.92 26.73 -36.71
CA TYR A 542 -11.56 28.11 -37.02
C TYR A 542 -11.85 28.42 -38.50
N SER A 543 -12.04 29.70 -38.81
CA SER A 543 -12.19 30.19 -40.18
C SER A 543 -11.53 31.56 -40.35
N PHE A 544 -10.91 31.79 -41.51
CA PHE A 544 -10.40 33.10 -41.89
C PHE A 544 -10.48 33.34 -43.39
N THR A 545 -10.59 34.62 -43.76
CA THR A 545 -10.64 35.08 -45.15
C THR A 545 -9.41 35.93 -45.45
N VAL A 546 -8.69 35.57 -46.51
CA VAL A 546 -7.59 36.36 -47.04
C VAL A 546 -8.05 37.15 -48.26
N ASN A 547 -7.55 38.38 -48.41
CA ASN A 547 -7.80 39.27 -49.55
C ASN A 547 -6.48 39.70 -50.22
#